data_AF-Q9P447-F1
#
_entry.id   AF-Q9P447-F1
#
_cell.length_a   1.000
_cell.length_b   1.000
_cell.length_c   1.000
_cell.angle_alpha   90.00
_cell.angle_beta   90.00
_cell.angle_gamma   90.00
#
_symmetry.space_group_name_H-M   'P 1'
#
loop_
_entity.id
_entity.type
_entity.pdbx_description
1 polymer ?
#
loop_
_entity_poly.entity_id
_entity_poly.type
_entity_poly.pdbx_seq_one_letter_code
_entity_poly.pdbx_strand_id
1 'polypeptide(L)'
;EFHPHVHLHIRHWTRTTPGTLDDDPSEMALAESSLLRTLHASVGHGMWGWDFQWPAFKRIVARSPNLRSFKYTSRSVGGCCIYTLTQEEREKEQRLRARFDVEPIQKAIDDVEISNMSPETVTALAPVVDWARVETLRGLCIPDDLQTLPWDAGMFASLSTVQLAFDRLTEADLPSAERERTIDSVRAFLIALPSLQSLSVLNLHDLRPLEGVLRHQGHQIRALDIHEMEYPSYYTSVVLRHALTIDEIVAIDASCPYLADFTFDLDGWPTDEDGICLALAQFPALRTLTLNIPLAFTDHHVYVREDLEKYTKRNCQLARTLWYSLKKLKKGRPLEELVICVGEQDREIGKGRQASWVGEEEQYRRRFVLRPHERDDMLDEVVLHVNPRDD
;
A
#
# COMPACT_ATOMS: atom_id res chain seq x y z
N GLU A 1 -31.63 8.68 30.02
CA GLU A 1 -32.00 7.64 29.05
C GLU A 1 -30.74 7.09 28.42
N PHE A 2 -30.54 5.78 28.47
CA PHE A 2 -29.42 5.11 27.79
C PHE A 2 -29.79 4.99 26.31
N HIS A 3 -29.37 5.94 25.48
CA HIS A 3 -29.41 5.73 24.04
C HIS A 3 -28.26 4.79 23.68
N PRO A 4 -28.52 3.58 23.14
CA PRO A 4 -27.44 2.78 22.59
C PRO A 4 -26.74 3.61 21.51
N HIS A 5 -25.43 3.76 21.62
CA HIS A 5 -24.61 4.41 20.60
C HIS A 5 -24.56 3.50 19.37
N VAL A 6 -25.57 3.62 18.49
CA VAL A 6 -25.59 2.92 17.21
C VAL A 6 -24.58 3.60 16.29
N HIS A 7 -23.68 2.82 15.71
CA HIS A 7 -22.69 3.29 14.75
C HIS A 7 -22.91 2.60 13.41
N LEU A 8 -22.85 3.36 12.33
CA LEU A 8 -22.93 2.88 10.96
C LEU A 8 -21.51 2.79 10.37
N HIS A 9 -21.19 1.59 9.89
CA HIS A 9 -19.92 1.29 9.24
C HIS A 9 -20.21 0.77 7.82
N ILE A 10 -19.76 1.50 6.81
CA ILE A 10 -19.98 1.12 5.41
C ILE A 10 -18.68 0.56 4.84
N ARG A 11 -18.77 -0.66 4.31
CA ARG A 11 -17.69 -1.34 3.61
C ARG A 11 -18.10 -1.52 2.14
N HIS A 12 -17.14 -1.35 1.23
CA HIS A 12 -17.34 -1.51 -0.22
C HIS A 12 -18.46 -0.64 -0.81
N TRP A 13 -18.55 0.62 -0.37
CA TRP A 13 -19.44 1.60 -0.99
C TRP A 13 -19.12 1.73 -2.47
N THR A 14 -20.17 1.67 -3.28
CA THR A 14 -20.14 1.84 -4.73
C THR A 14 -21.41 2.56 -5.16
N ARG A 15 -21.34 3.30 -6.27
CA ARG A 15 -22.52 3.85 -6.93
C ARG A 15 -23.08 2.81 -7.88
N THR A 16 -24.40 2.61 -7.86
CA THR A 16 -25.11 1.76 -8.83
C THR A 16 -24.85 2.23 -10.27
N THR A 17 -24.84 3.55 -10.46
CA THR A 17 -24.54 4.18 -11.75
C THR A 17 -23.49 5.27 -11.54
N PRO A 18 -22.25 5.11 -12.05
CA PRO A 18 -21.17 6.08 -11.86
C PRO A 18 -21.49 7.52 -12.31
N GLY A 19 -22.33 7.63 -13.35
CA GLY A 19 -22.74 8.91 -13.95
C GLY A 19 -23.97 9.57 -13.31
N THR A 20 -24.57 8.99 -12.26
CA THR A 20 -25.63 9.68 -11.50
C THR A 20 -25.09 11.01 -10.96
N LEU A 21 -25.92 12.05 -10.95
CA LEU A 21 -25.51 13.37 -10.50
C LEU A 21 -25.63 13.48 -8.97
N ASP A 22 -25.98 14.66 -8.48
CA ASP A 22 -25.99 15.07 -7.08
C ASP A 22 -27.29 14.72 -6.33
N ASP A 23 -28.23 14.02 -6.94
CA ASP A 23 -29.57 13.77 -6.41
C ASP A 23 -29.80 12.36 -5.86
N ASP A 24 -28.75 11.52 -5.77
CA ASP A 24 -28.88 10.18 -5.20
C ASP A 24 -29.33 10.23 -3.72
N PRO A 25 -30.52 9.70 -3.38
CA PRO A 25 -31.06 9.80 -2.02
C PRO A 25 -30.21 9.09 -0.96
N SER A 26 -29.51 8.02 -1.35
CA SER A 26 -28.66 7.26 -0.43
C SER A 26 -27.42 8.07 -0.08
N GLU A 27 -26.81 8.72 -1.07
CA GLU A 27 -25.67 9.61 -0.84
C GLU A 27 -26.02 10.78 0.07
N MET A 28 -27.18 11.41 -0.16
CA MET A 28 -27.66 12.51 0.67
C MET A 28 -27.94 12.05 2.11
N ALA A 29 -28.58 10.89 2.28
CA ALA A 29 -28.82 10.31 3.61
C ALA A 29 -27.51 9.98 4.34
N LEU A 30 -26.49 9.49 3.63
CA LEU A 30 -25.17 9.23 4.21
C LEU A 30 -24.44 10.53 4.58
N ALA A 31 -24.47 11.52 3.69
CA ALA A 31 -23.85 12.82 3.89
C ALA A 31 -24.37 13.53 5.14
N GLU A 32 -25.62 13.32 5.53
CA GLU A 32 -26.21 13.93 6.73
C GLU A 32 -26.27 12.98 7.95
N SER A 33 -25.77 11.74 7.80
CA SER A 33 -25.90 10.73 8.84
C SER A 33 -25.02 11.02 10.05
N SER A 34 -25.67 11.27 11.20
CA SER A 34 -25.00 11.36 12.49
C SER A 34 -24.49 10.00 13.01
N LEU A 35 -24.89 8.90 12.38
CA LEU A 35 -24.48 7.55 12.78
C LEU A 35 -23.23 7.07 12.02
N LEU A 36 -22.91 7.66 10.86
CA LEU A 36 -21.80 7.22 10.02
C LEU A 36 -20.46 7.45 10.74
N ARG A 37 -19.72 6.36 10.97
CA ARG A 37 -18.39 6.37 11.60
C ARG A 37 -17.28 6.04 10.62
N THR A 38 -17.50 5.09 9.71
CA THR A 38 -16.49 4.66 8.74
C THR A 38 -17.10 4.50 7.36
N LEU A 39 -16.41 4.98 6.33
CA LEU A 39 -16.85 4.89 4.94
C LEU A 39 -15.72 4.36 4.05
N HIS A 40 -15.85 3.12 3.56
CA HIS A 40 -14.87 2.55 2.65
C HIS A 40 -15.49 2.37 1.27
N ALA A 41 -14.92 3.02 0.27
CA ALA A 41 -15.28 2.90 -1.13
C ALA A 41 -14.28 2.02 -1.88
N SER A 42 -14.79 1.15 -2.76
CA SER A 42 -13.99 0.33 -3.66
C SER A 42 -14.56 0.45 -5.06
N VAL A 43 -14.04 1.40 -5.83
CA VAL A 43 -14.64 1.83 -7.09
C VAL A 43 -13.79 1.43 -8.28
N GLY A 44 -14.42 1.17 -9.42
CA GLY A 44 -13.73 0.92 -10.68
C GLY A 44 -13.94 2.09 -11.65
N HIS A 45 -12.86 2.72 -12.09
CA HIS A 45 -12.84 3.82 -13.06
C HIS A 45 -12.41 3.33 -14.46
N GLY A 46 -12.73 4.07 -15.52
CA GLY A 46 -12.34 3.71 -16.89
C GLY A 46 -13.40 2.92 -17.68
N MET A 47 -14.65 2.91 -17.21
CA MET A 47 -15.79 2.59 -18.06
C MET A 47 -16.22 3.82 -18.86
N TRP A 48 -16.83 3.60 -20.03
CA TRP A 48 -17.38 4.67 -20.87
C TRP A 48 -18.37 5.55 -20.08
N GLY A 49 -18.18 6.87 -20.11
CA GLY A 49 -19.11 7.85 -19.52
C GLY A 49 -18.45 8.78 -18.50
N TRP A 50 -19.25 9.66 -17.89
CA TRP A 50 -18.80 10.49 -16.77
C TRP A 50 -18.74 9.69 -15.48
N ASP A 51 -17.69 9.92 -14.71
CA ASP A 51 -17.49 9.30 -13.41
C ASP A 51 -17.57 10.34 -12.29
N PHE A 52 -18.66 10.30 -11.55
CA PHE A 52 -18.89 11.17 -10.41
C PHE A 52 -18.78 10.41 -9.07
N GLN A 53 -18.13 9.24 -9.04
CA GLN A 53 -17.96 8.48 -7.80
C GLN A 53 -17.09 9.20 -6.77
N TRP A 54 -15.96 9.78 -7.20
CA TRP A 54 -15.12 10.57 -6.31
C TRP A 54 -15.82 11.84 -5.78
N PRO A 55 -16.45 12.69 -6.62
CA PRO A 55 -17.25 13.82 -6.14
C PRO A 55 -18.33 13.43 -5.13
N ALA A 56 -19.10 12.37 -5.39
CA ALA A 56 -20.11 11.86 -4.48
C ALA A 56 -19.51 11.41 -3.14
N PHE A 57 -18.40 10.64 -3.19
CA PHE A 57 -17.69 10.21 -2.00
C PHE A 57 -17.18 11.40 -1.17
N LYS A 58 -16.53 12.36 -1.82
CA LYS A 58 -16.02 13.58 -1.18
C LYS A 58 -17.14 14.37 -0.51
N ARG A 59 -18.32 14.45 -1.12
CA ARG A 59 -19.50 15.09 -0.53
C ARG A 59 -19.97 14.40 0.75
N ILE A 60 -20.06 13.07 0.75
CA ILE A 60 -20.41 12.30 1.95
C ILE A 60 -19.38 12.56 3.05
N VAL A 61 -18.09 12.47 2.72
CA VAL A 61 -16.98 12.76 3.65
C VAL A 61 -17.08 14.19 4.18
N ALA A 62 -17.33 15.19 3.33
CA ALA A 62 -17.40 16.59 3.73
C ALA A 62 -18.52 16.87 4.74
N ARG A 63 -19.70 16.24 4.58
CA ARG A 63 -20.90 16.57 5.35
C ARG A 63 -21.20 15.65 6.52
N SER A 64 -20.69 14.42 6.52
CA SER A 64 -20.96 13.47 7.61
C SER A 64 -20.33 14.00 8.90
N PRO A 65 -21.12 14.36 9.94
CA PRO A 65 -20.60 15.11 11.09
C PRO A 65 -19.77 14.26 12.04
N ASN A 66 -19.99 12.94 12.02
CA ASN A 66 -19.48 12.00 13.00
C ASN A 66 -18.51 10.96 12.40
N LEU A 67 -18.15 11.13 11.13
CA LEU A 67 -17.18 10.29 10.42
C LEU A 67 -15.84 10.37 11.15
N ARG A 68 -15.20 9.21 11.33
CA ARG A 68 -13.88 9.09 11.97
C ARG A 68 -12.83 8.57 11.01
N SER A 69 -13.19 7.62 10.14
CA SER A 69 -12.26 7.14 9.12
C SER A 69 -12.92 7.03 7.75
N PHE A 70 -12.09 7.14 6.71
CA PHE A 70 -12.54 6.83 5.36
C PHE A 70 -11.43 6.23 4.51
N LYS A 71 -11.86 5.35 3.60
CA LYS A 71 -11.00 4.68 2.64
C LYS A 71 -11.58 4.84 1.25
N TYR A 72 -10.77 5.25 0.28
CA TYR A 72 -11.16 5.31 -1.12
C TYR A 72 -10.14 4.56 -1.97
N THR A 73 -10.50 3.36 -2.41
CA THR A 73 -9.70 2.58 -3.35
C THR A 73 -10.29 2.66 -4.74
N SER A 74 -9.51 3.18 -5.67
CA SER A 74 -9.87 3.29 -7.08
C SER A 74 -9.10 2.27 -7.90
N ARG A 75 -9.83 1.50 -8.70
CA ARG A 75 -9.30 0.49 -9.62
C ARG A 75 -9.44 0.97 -11.06
N SER A 76 -8.39 0.86 -11.86
CA SER A 76 -8.57 1.00 -13.31
C SER A 76 -9.27 -0.25 -13.86
N VAL A 77 -10.45 -0.07 -14.46
CA VAL A 77 -11.21 -1.10 -15.18
C VAL A 77 -10.75 -1.18 -16.65
N GLY A 78 -9.93 -0.24 -17.11
CA GLY A 78 -9.52 -0.08 -18.51
C GLY A 78 -8.36 -0.99 -18.95
N GLY A 79 -8.51 -1.59 -20.14
CA GLY A 79 -7.40 -2.14 -20.93
C GLY A 79 -6.72 -1.07 -21.79
N CYS A 80 -6.00 -1.47 -22.85
CA CYS A 80 -5.13 -0.62 -23.70
C CYS A 80 -5.81 0.54 -24.47
N CYS A 81 -7.07 0.88 -24.18
CA CYS A 81 -7.82 1.93 -24.87
C CYS A 81 -7.94 3.16 -23.96
N ILE A 82 -7.12 4.17 -24.24
CA ILE A 82 -7.18 5.48 -23.59
C ILE A 82 -8.21 6.33 -24.34
N TYR A 83 -9.29 6.74 -23.67
CA TYR A 83 -10.24 7.69 -24.22
C TYR A 83 -9.87 9.11 -23.78
N THR A 84 -9.52 9.96 -24.75
CA THR A 84 -9.21 11.36 -24.49
C THR A 84 -10.48 12.19 -24.66
N LEU A 85 -10.95 12.81 -23.58
CA LEU A 85 -12.04 13.80 -23.65
C LEU A 85 -11.59 15.03 -24.42
N THR A 86 -12.49 15.57 -25.25
CA THR A 86 -12.34 16.90 -25.87
C THR A 86 -12.34 17.99 -24.80
N GLN A 87 -11.83 19.18 -25.14
CA GLN A 87 -11.81 20.32 -24.21
C GLN A 87 -13.23 20.69 -23.72
N GLU A 88 -14.21 20.72 -24.62
CA GLU A 88 -15.61 21.01 -24.28
C GLU A 88 -16.20 19.99 -23.30
N GLU A 89 -15.90 18.71 -23.50
CA GLU A 89 -16.32 17.64 -22.59
C GLU A 89 -15.68 17.79 -21.20
N ARG A 90 -14.40 18.15 -21.13
CA ARG A 90 -13.71 18.41 -19.85
C ARG A 90 -14.34 19.59 -19.11
N GLU A 91 -14.64 20.69 -19.79
CA GLU A 91 -15.29 21.86 -19.20
C GLU A 91 -16.72 21.54 -18.74
N LYS A 92 -17.44 20.73 -19.50
CA LYS A 92 -18.78 20.26 -19.12
C LYS A 92 -18.72 19.34 -17.91
N GLU A 93 -17.77 18.40 -17.88
CA GLU A 93 -17.56 17.51 -16.73
C GLU A 93 -17.20 18.31 -15.47
N GLN A 94 -16.29 19.29 -15.56
CA GLN A 94 -15.89 20.12 -14.44
C GLN A 94 -17.08 20.91 -13.85
N ARG A 95 -17.95 21.47 -14.71
CA ARG A 95 -19.19 22.14 -14.26
C ARG A 95 -20.13 21.19 -13.53
N LEU A 96 -20.21 19.93 -13.94
CA LEU A 96 -21.05 18.94 -13.28
C LEU A 96 -20.46 18.43 -11.97
N ARG A 97 -19.13 18.28 -11.91
CA ARG A 97 -18.41 17.96 -10.66
C ARG A 97 -18.64 19.03 -9.60
N ALA A 98 -18.67 20.32 -9.98
CA ALA A 98 -18.92 21.43 -9.08
C ALA A 98 -20.30 21.38 -8.38
N ARG A 99 -21.26 20.63 -8.92
CA ARG A 99 -22.58 20.44 -8.27
C ARG A 99 -22.50 19.62 -6.98
N PHE A 100 -21.44 18.83 -6.81
CA PHE A 100 -21.21 18.06 -5.59
C PHE A 100 -20.53 18.90 -4.49
N ASP A 101 -20.09 20.12 -4.80
CA ASP A 101 -19.46 20.99 -3.82
C ASP A 101 -20.47 21.42 -2.77
N VAL A 102 -20.07 21.27 -1.52
CA VAL A 102 -20.90 21.51 -0.34
C VAL A 102 -20.08 22.21 0.71
N GLU A 103 -20.75 22.94 1.60
CA GLU A 103 -20.09 23.56 2.74
C GLU A 103 -19.54 22.46 3.68
N PRO A 104 -18.21 22.37 3.85
CA PRO A 104 -17.58 21.29 4.59
C PRO A 104 -17.78 21.45 6.09
N ILE A 105 -17.89 20.33 6.79
CA ILE A 105 -17.84 20.27 8.25
C ILE A 105 -16.47 19.74 8.63
N GLN A 106 -15.65 20.60 9.24
CA GLN A 106 -14.36 20.21 9.78
C GLN A 106 -14.56 19.21 10.93
N LYS A 107 -13.81 18.12 10.90
CA LYS A 107 -13.95 17.02 11.84
C LYS A 107 -12.63 16.31 12.09
N ALA A 108 -12.60 15.64 13.22
CA ALA A 108 -11.48 14.81 13.64
C ALA A 108 -11.57 13.44 12.98
N ILE A 109 -10.74 13.25 11.97
CA ILE A 109 -10.53 11.96 11.30
C ILE A 109 -9.28 11.33 11.89
N ASP A 110 -9.35 10.05 12.27
CA ASP A 110 -8.22 9.29 12.81
C ASP A 110 -7.45 8.53 11.71
N ASP A 111 -8.17 8.03 10.70
CA ASP A 111 -7.60 7.20 9.62
C ASP A 111 -8.09 7.66 8.23
N VAL A 112 -7.12 8.00 7.37
CA VAL A 112 -7.32 8.40 5.97
C VAL A 112 -6.55 7.46 5.06
N GLU A 113 -7.27 6.79 4.16
CA GLU A 113 -6.67 6.03 3.06
C GLU A 113 -7.30 6.44 1.73
N ILE A 114 -6.50 6.96 0.80
CA ILE A 114 -6.95 7.23 -0.56
C ILE A 114 -5.88 6.67 -1.51
N SER A 115 -6.25 5.75 -2.39
CA SER A 115 -5.32 5.21 -3.38
C SER A 115 -4.86 6.32 -4.33
N ASN A 116 -3.54 6.41 -4.52
CA ASN A 116 -2.89 7.41 -5.37
C ASN A 116 -3.26 8.85 -4.99
N MET A 117 -3.35 9.14 -3.69
CA MET A 117 -3.64 10.47 -3.18
C MET A 117 -2.48 11.41 -3.48
N SER A 118 -2.71 12.42 -4.30
CA SER A 118 -1.69 13.44 -4.55
C SER A 118 -1.51 14.35 -3.34
N PRO A 119 -0.38 15.06 -3.24
CA PRO A 119 -0.18 16.01 -2.16
C PRO A 119 -1.30 17.07 -2.15
N GLU A 120 -1.67 17.62 -3.30
CA GLU A 120 -2.73 18.63 -3.43
C GLU A 120 -4.07 18.16 -2.86
N THR A 121 -4.34 16.86 -2.87
CA THR A 121 -5.57 16.28 -2.30
C THR A 121 -5.65 16.46 -0.79
N VAL A 122 -4.52 16.32 -0.07
CA VAL A 122 -4.45 16.57 1.38
C VAL A 122 -4.77 18.05 1.67
N THR A 123 -4.17 18.97 0.91
CA THR A 123 -4.46 20.42 1.02
C THR A 123 -5.93 20.71 0.73
N ALA A 124 -6.50 20.09 -0.31
CA ALA A 124 -7.91 20.26 -0.69
C ALA A 124 -8.89 19.68 0.34
N LEU A 125 -8.44 18.77 1.21
CA LEU A 125 -9.24 18.18 2.29
C LEU A 125 -9.05 18.88 3.64
N ALA A 126 -8.11 19.82 3.78
CA ALA A 126 -7.90 20.59 5.02
C ALA A 126 -9.16 21.30 5.58
N PRO A 127 -10.13 21.77 4.76
CA PRO A 127 -11.39 22.31 5.28
C PRO A 127 -12.29 21.26 5.96
N VAL A 128 -12.08 19.97 5.69
CA VAL A 128 -12.88 18.84 6.20
C VAL A 128 -12.12 18.08 7.29
N VAL A 129 -10.82 17.89 7.11
CA VAL A 129 -9.99 17.02 7.94
C VAL A 129 -9.11 17.86 8.86
N ASP A 130 -9.26 17.66 10.16
CA ASP A 130 -8.30 18.13 11.15
C ASP A 130 -7.07 17.23 11.15
N TRP A 131 -6.10 17.56 10.29
CA TRP A 131 -4.89 16.76 10.06
C TRP A 131 -4.00 16.59 11.30
N ALA A 132 -4.10 17.48 12.29
CA ALA A 132 -3.34 17.36 13.52
C ALA A 132 -3.76 16.14 14.35
N ARG A 133 -4.97 15.62 14.10
CA ARG A 133 -5.56 14.46 14.79
C ARG A 133 -5.49 13.16 14.00
N VAL A 134 -5.04 13.20 12.75
CA VAL A 134 -4.87 12.00 11.92
C VAL A 134 -3.72 11.18 12.46
N GLU A 135 -3.98 9.92 12.78
CA GLU A 135 -3.00 8.96 13.29
C GLU A 135 -2.46 8.07 12.17
N THR A 136 -3.29 7.81 11.15
CA THR A 136 -2.95 6.97 9.99
C THR A 136 -3.24 7.67 8.68
N LEU A 137 -2.22 7.75 7.83
CA LEU A 137 -2.31 8.28 6.47
C LEU A 137 -1.76 7.26 5.47
N ARG A 138 -2.59 6.82 4.52
CA ARG A 138 -2.22 5.80 3.53
C ARG A 138 -2.56 6.20 2.09
N GLY A 139 -1.77 5.67 1.17
CA GLY A 139 -1.93 5.85 -0.27
C GLY A 139 -1.44 7.21 -0.81
N LEU A 140 -0.63 7.96 -0.04
CA LEU A 140 -0.01 9.20 -0.49
C LEU A 140 0.98 8.90 -1.64
N CYS A 141 0.71 9.40 -2.85
CA CYS A 141 1.58 9.27 -4.01
C CYS A 141 2.38 10.56 -4.17
N ILE A 142 3.71 10.46 -4.23
CA ILE A 142 4.63 11.57 -4.36
C ILE A 142 5.07 11.66 -5.82
N PRO A 143 4.63 12.71 -6.56
CA PRO A 143 5.10 12.95 -7.92
C PRO A 143 6.59 13.27 -7.94
N ASP A 144 7.28 12.83 -8.98
CA ASP A 144 8.72 13.07 -9.13
C ASP A 144 9.07 14.57 -9.22
N ASP A 145 8.17 15.37 -9.81
CA ASP A 145 8.35 16.80 -10.08
C ASP A 145 7.84 17.73 -8.96
N LEU A 146 7.38 17.18 -7.83
CA LEU A 146 6.80 17.96 -6.73
C LEU A 146 7.76 19.00 -6.15
N GLN A 147 9.06 18.68 -6.10
CA GLN A 147 10.17 19.43 -5.47
C GLN A 147 10.05 19.63 -3.95
N THR A 148 8.89 20.07 -3.46
CA THR A 148 8.61 20.35 -2.04
C THR A 148 7.18 19.99 -1.68
N LEU A 149 6.99 19.33 -0.54
CA LEU A 149 5.66 19.09 0.01
C LEU A 149 4.95 20.42 0.31
N PRO A 150 3.64 20.55 0.04
CA PRO A 150 2.91 21.79 0.24
C PRO A 150 2.48 22.04 1.71
N TRP A 151 3.04 21.29 2.66
CA TRP A 151 2.80 21.40 4.10
C TRP A 151 4.04 21.04 4.92
N ASP A 152 3.99 21.41 6.19
CA ASP A 152 4.96 21.01 7.19
C ASP A 152 4.51 19.78 8.00
N ALA A 153 5.44 19.18 8.75
CA ALA A 153 5.15 18.08 9.66
C ALA A 153 4.33 18.51 10.89
N GLY A 154 4.31 19.80 11.23
CA GLY A 154 3.52 20.35 12.34
C GLY A 154 2.02 20.25 12.12
N MET A 155 1.59 20.19 10.86
CA MET A 155 0.23 19.84 10.44
C MET A 155 -0.20 18.43 10.90
N PHE A 156 0.74 17.54 11.20
CA PHE A 156 0.52 16.11 11.47
C PHE A 156 0.99 15.72 12.89
N ALA A 157 0.45 16.41 13.90
CA ALA A 157 0.89 16.27 15.29
C ALA A 157 0.67 14.87 15.90
N SER A 158 -0.32 14.10 15.41
CA SER A 158 -0.65 12.75 15.93
C SER A 158 -0.25 11.62 14.98
N LEU A 159 0.36 11.93 13.84
CA LEU A 159 0.60 10.96 12.78
C LEU A 159 1.67 9.94 13.21
N SER A 160 1.28 8.67 13.28
CA SER A 160 2.15 7.56 13.67
C SER A 160 2.31 6.51 12.59
N THR A 161 1.37 6.44 11.65
CA THR A 161 1.38 5.47 10.55
C THR A 161 1.32 6.21 9.21
N VAL A 162 2.33 6.01 8.37
CA VAL A 162 2.41 6.62 7.04
C VAL A 162 2.66 5.53 6.00
N GLN A 163 1.86 5.54 4.95
CA GLN A 163 2.18 4.86 3.69
C GLN A 163 2.30 5.90 2.58
N LEU A 164 3.46 5.90 1.93
CA LEU A 164 3.76 6.74 0.78
C LEU A 164 4.27 5.89 -0.37
N ALA A 165 3.93 6.28 -1.59
CA ALA A 165 4.42 5.69 -2.83
C ALA A 165 5.10 6.79 -3.64
N PHE A 166 6.21 6.48 -4.31
CA PHE A 166 6.74 7.37 -5.34
C PHE A 166 6.18 6.97 -6.71
N ASP A 167 6.12 7.94 -7.61
CA ASP A 167 5.77 7.66 -9.00
C ASP A 167 6.76 6.67 -9.61
N ARG A 168 6.26 5.83 -10.51
CA ARG A 168 7.01 4.73 -11.11
C ARG A 168 8.17 5.28 -11.93
N LEU A 169 9.36 4.73 -11.70
CA LEU A 169 10.53 4.99 -12.51
C LEU A 169 10.79 3.91 -13.54
N THR A 170 11.36 4.36 -14.65
CA THR A 170 11.93 3.58 -15.73
C THR A 170 13.42 3.90 -15.87
N GLU A 171 14.21 3.09 -16.58
CA GLU A 171 15.65 3.39 -16.78
C GLU A 171 15.91 4.75 -17.46
N ALA A 172 14.91 5.32 -18.13
CA ALA A 172 15.00 6.65 -18.73
C ALA A 172 14.88 7.78 -17.68
N ASP A 173 14.35 7.47 -16.51
CA ASP A 173 14.14 8.40 -15.39
C ASP A 173 15.44 8.47 -14.56
N LEU A 174 16.48 9.00 -15.18
CA LEU A 174 17.76 9.28 -14.54
C LEU A 174 17.56 10.16 -13.29
N PRO A 175 18.45 10.05 -12.28
CA PRO A 175 18.44 10.97 -11.14
C PRO A 175 18.44 12.43 -11.60
N SER A 176 17.36 13.15 -11.30
CA SER A 176 17.24 14.58 -11.60
C SER A 176 17.43 15.40 -10.32
N ALA A 177 17.88 16.65 -10.47
CA ALA A 177 17.98 17.58 -9.34
C ALA A 177 16.61 17.91 -8.73
N GLU A 178 15.50 17.64 -9.45
CA GLU A 178 14.15 17.81 -8.93
C GLU A 178 13.77 16.61 -8.06
N ARG A 179 14.08 15.39 -8.50
CA ARG A 179 13.84 14.17 -7.73
C ARG A 179 14.62 14.16 -6.42
N GLU A 180 15.90 14.55 -6.43
CA GLU A 180 16.69 14.66 -5.19
C GLU A 180 16.07 15.69 -4.22
N ARG A 181 15.50 16.80 -4.73
CA ARG A 181 14.76 17.78 -3.91
C ARG A 181 13.48 17.19 -3.33
N THR A 182 12.71 16.45 -4.13
CA THR A 182 11.52 15.74 -3.67
C THR A 182 11.87 14.74 -2.56
N ILE A 183 12.92 13.93 -2.77
CA ILE A 183 13.46 12.99 -1.77
C ILE A 183 13.85 13.70 -0.49
N ASP A 184 14.60 14.80 -0.58
CA ASP A 184 15.01 15.59 0.59
C ASP A 184 13.82 16.19 1.33
N SER A 185 12.80 16.66 0.60
CA SER A 185 11.56 17.17 1.18
C SER A 185 10.79 16.08 1.93
N VAL A 186 10.65 14.89 1.35
CA VAL A 186 9.98 13.75 2.00
C VAL A 186 10.77 13.29 3.22
N ARG A 187 12.10 13.18 3.11
CA ARG A 187 12.98 12.84 4.23
C ARG A 187 12.83 13.82 5.38
N ALA A 188 12.87 15.13 5.10
CA ALA A 188 12.72 16.17 6.10
C ALA A 188 11.35 16.10 6.80
N PHE A 189 10.28 15.86 6.04
CA PHE A 189 8.94 15.64 6.56
C PHE A 189 8.90 14.45 7.52
N LEU A 190 9.36 13.27 7.09
CA LEU A 190 9.34 12.04 7.91
C LEU A 190 10.19 12.17 9.19
N ILE A 191 11.36 12.83 9.10
CA ILE A 191 12.21 13.09 10.28
C ILE A 191 11.49 14.03 11.26
N ALA A 192 10.71 14.99 10.77
CA ALA A 192 10.03 15.97 11.61
C ALA A 192 8.72 15.45 12.25
N LEU A 193 8.24 14.26 11.88
CA LEU A 193 7.07 13.65 12.52
C LEU A 193 7.37 13.29 13.99
N PRO A 194 6.45 13.58 14.93
CA PRO A 194 6.72 13.42 16.35
C PRO A 194 6.72 11.96 16.82
N SER A 195 5.93 11.08 16.19
CA SER A 195 5.63 9.74 16.71
C SER A 195 5.51 8.67 15.62
N LEU A 196 6.39 8.69 14.61
CA LEU A 196 6.36 7.72 13.51
C LEU A 196 6.70 6.30 14.02
N GLN A 197 5.72 5.41 14.01
CA GLN A 197 5.83 4.02 14.47
C GLN A 197 5.70 3.01 13.32
N SER A 198 4.94 3.34 12.27
CA SER A 198 4.73 2.48 11.11
C SER A 198 5.01 3.26 9.84
N LEU A 199 5.94 2.77 9.03
CA LEU A 199 6.33 3.38 7.76
C LEU A 199 6.24 2.33 6.65
N SER A 200 5.39 2.59 5.66
CA SER A 200 5.30 1.82 4.41
C SER A 200 5.71 2.72 3.26
N VAL A 201 6.65 2.25 2.44
CA VAL A 201 7.25 3.02 1.36
C VAL A 201 7.23 2.15 0.11
N LEU A 202 6.50 2.63 -0.88
CA LEU A 202 6.30 1.92 -2.14
C LEU A 202 7.08 2.60 -3.27
N ASN A 203 7.68 1.79 -4.15
CA ASN A 203 8.40 2.24 -5.35
C ASN A 203 9.50 3.30 -5.06
N LEU A 204 10.26 3.12 -3.99
CA LEU A 204 11.31 4.09 -3.62
C LEU A 204 12.47 4.07 -4.63
N HIS A 205 12.74 2.89 -5.18
CA HIS A 205 13.82 2.52 -6.09
C HIS A 205 15.25 2.68 -5.53
N ASP A 206 15.42 3.31 -4.36
CA ASP A 206 16.71 3.59 -3.73
C ASP A 206 16.51 3.87 -2.22
N LEU A 207 17.28 3.24 -1.31
CA LEU A 207 17.11 3.44 0.14
C LEU A 207 17.73 4.72 0.71
N ARG A 208 18.52 5.47 -0.05
CA ARG A 208 19.12 6.76 0.40
C ARG A 208 18.11 7.72 1.07
N PRO A 209 16.84 7.84 0.65
CA PRO A 209 15.84 8.65 1.34
C PRO A 209 15.59 8.17 2.78
N LEU A 210 15.58 6.85 3.01
CA LEU A 210 15.24 6.23 4.28
C LEU A 210 16.41 6.18 5.27
N GLU A 211 17.66 6.13 4.82
CA GLU A 211 18.80 6.10 5.74
C GLU A 211 18.74 7.21 6.80
N GLY A 212 18.45 8.44 6.36
CA GLY A 212 18.28 9.58 7.24
C GLY A 212 17.10 9.42 8.19
N VAL A 213 15.98 8.90 7.70
CA VAL A 213 14.76 8.66 8.50
C VAL A 213 15.04 7.59 9.56
N LEU A 214 15.60 6.44 9.20
CA LEU A 214 15.87 5.34 10.11
C LEU A 214 16.91 5.73 11.18
N ARG A 215 17.92 6.55 10.85
CA ARG A 215 18.88 7.06 11.84
C ARG A 215 18.22 7.94 12.91
N HIS A 216 17.22 8.74 12.56
CA HIS A 216 16.56 9.67 13.50
C HIS A 216 15.35 9.06 14.20
N GLN A 217 14.54 8.30 13.46
CA GLN A 217 13.23 7.79 13.90
C GLN A 217 13.23 6.28 14.16
N GLY A 218 14.27 5.53 13.76
CA GLY A 218 14.28 4.07 13.80
C GLY A 218 14.02 3.45 15.18
N HIS A 219 14.44 4.11 16.26
CA HIS A 219 14.14 3.70 17.63
C HIS A 219 12.64 3.74 17.99
N GLN A 220 11.81 4.46 17.22
CA GLN A 220 10.36 4.52 17.38
C GLN A 220 9.62 3.58 16.42
N ILE A 221 10.25 3.21 15.31
CA ILE A 221 9.66 2.34 14.31
C ILE A 221 9.42 0.94 14.90
N ARG A 222 8.23 0.41 14.62
CA ARG A 222 7.74 -0.91 15.01
C ARG A 222 7.32 -1.72 13.78
N ALA A 223 6.85 -1.06 12.74
CA ALA A 223 6.55 -1.67 11.45
C ALA A 223 7.24 -0.91 10.32
N LEU A 224 7.98 -1.65 9.48
CA LEU A 224 8.64 -1.12 8.29
C LEU A 224 8.24 -1.99 7.10
N ASP A 225 7.76 -1.35 6.05
CA ASP A 225 7.36 -1.99 4.81
C ASP A 225 8.02 -1.24 3.65
N ILE A 226 8.85 -1.94 2.89
CA ILE A 226 9.56 -1.40 1.73
C ILE A 226 9.20 -2.29 0.56
N HIS A 227 8.46 -1.76 -0.41
CA HIS A 227 7.99 -2.58 -1.50
C HIS A 227 8.04 -1.87 -2.87
N GLU A 228 8.73 -2.49 -3.81
CA GLU A 228 8.86 -2.15 -5.21
C GLU A 228 7.86 -2.99 -6.00
N MET A 229 6.82 -2.34 -6.52
CA MET A 229 5.79 -3.03 -7.28
C MET A 229 6.40 -3.70 -8.51
N GLU A 230 6.15 -4.99 -8.69
CA GLU A 230 6.65 -5.70 -9.87
C GLU A 230 5.99 -5.08 -11.11
N TYR A 231 6.70 -4.97 -12.22
CA TYR A 231 6.10 -4.66 -13.52
C TYR A 231 6.73 -5.55 -14.58
N PRO A 232 5.93 -6.03 -15.54
CA PRO A 232 6.46 -6.81 -16.65
C PRO A 232 7.45 -5.99 -17.49
N SER A 233 8.60 -6.57 -17.83
CA SER A 233 9.63 -5.96 -18.67
C SER A 233 9.37 -6.05 -20.18
N TYR A 234 8.18 -6.51 -20.61
CA TYR A 234 7.95 -6.95 -22.00
C TYR A 234 8.06 -5.86 -23.08
N TYR A 235 7.93 -4.56 -22.75
CA TYR A 235 7.85 -3.49 -23.77
C TYR A 235 8.51 -2.16 -23.40
N THR A 236 8.85 -1.97 -22.13
CA THR A 236 9.48 -0.75 -21.62
C THR A 236 10.69 -1.18 -20.81
N SER A 237 11.75 -0.37 -20.86
CA SER A 237 13.01 -0.47 -20.09
C SER A 237 12.89 -1.20 -18.75
N VAL A 238 13.96 -1.88 -18.36
CA VAL A 238 14.00 -2.72 -17.14
C VAL A 238 13.54 -1.88 -15.95
N VAL A 239 12.39 -2.22 -15.37
CA VAL A 239 11.97 -1.54 -14.14
C VAL A 239 12.96 -1.96 -13.05
N LEU A 240 13.64 -0.98 -12.48
CA LEU A 240 14.63 -1.19 -11.43
C LEU A 240 13.88 -1.55 -10.14
N ARG A 241 13.85 -2.84 -9.83
CA ARG A 241 13.45 -3.31 -8.52
C ARG A 241 14.69 -3.30 -7.63
N HIS A 242 14.60 -2.62 -6.49
CA HIS A 242 15.65 -2.64 -5.48
C HIS A 242 15.32 -3.70 -4.43
N ALA A 243 15.96 -4.86 -4.50
CA ALA A 243 15.96 -5.79 -3.38
C ALA A 243 16.99 -5.35 -2.34
N LEU A 244 16.65 -5.51 -1.06
CA LEU A 244 17.56 -5.15 0.03
C LEU A 244 18.79 -6.06 0.01
N THR A 245 19.96 -5.44 0.04
CA THR A 245 21.23 -6.12 0.31
C THR A 245 21.34 -6.52 1.79
N ILE A 246 22.23 -7.47 2.09
CA ILE A 246 22.48 -7.92 3.47
C ILE A 246 22.95 -6.75 4.35
N ASP A 247 23.82 -5.89 3.82
CA ASP A 247 24.34 -4.73 4.55
C ASP A 247 23.23 -3.74 4.91
N GLU A 248 22.27 -3.54 4.01
CA GLU A 248 21.08 -2.72 4.27
C GLU A 248 20.17 -3.36 5.33
N ILE A 249 19.95 -4.68 5.29
CA ILE A 249 19.18 -5.41 6.31
C ILE A 249 19.84 -5.24 7.69
N VAL A 250 21.17 -5.39 7.78
CA VAL A 250 21.92 -5.21 9.02
C VAL A 250 21.87 -3.75 9.50
N ALA A 251 21.93 -2.78 8.58
CA ALA A 251 21.80 -1.36 8.92
C ALA A 251 20.39 -1.02 9.46
N ILE A 252 19.35 -1.65 8.91
CA ILE A 252 17.97 -1.51 9.40
C ILE A 252 17.85 -2.08 10.81
N ASP A 253 18.36 -3.28 11.07
CA ASP A 253 18.38 -3.89 12.42
C ASP A 253 19.04 -2.96 13.45
N ALA A 254 20.22 -2.45 13.11
CA ALA A 254 20.97 -1.55 13.97
C ALA A 254 20.23 -0.24 14.25
N SER A 255 19.44 0.26 13.29
CA SER A 255 18.69 1.51 13.41
C SER A 255 17.33 1.33 14.09
N CYS A 256 16.73 0.14 13.97
CA CYS A 256 15.35 -0.14 14.39
C CYS A 256 15.28 -1.30 15.40
N PRO A 257 15.82 -1.15 16.62
CA PRO A 257 15.93 -2.24 17.61
C PRO A 257 14.58 -2.79 18.11
N TYR A 258 13.48 -2.09 17.84
CA TYR A 258 12.13 -2.47 18.24
C TYR A 258 11.23 -2.86 17.05
N LEU A 259 11.81 -3.06 15.87
CA LEU A 259 11.08 -3.49 14.68
C LEU A 259 10.45 -4.86 14.93
N ALA A 260 9.12 -4.89 14.98
CA ALA A 260 8.32 -6.07 15.22
C ALA A 260 7.76 -6.67 13.92
N ASP A 261 7.46 -5.81 12.95
CA ASP A 261 6.92 -6.19 11.65
C ASP A 261 7.82 -5.65 10.55
N PHE A 262 8.35 -6.53 9.70
CA PHE A 262 9.23 -6.14 8.60
C PHE A 262 8.77 -6.76 7.29
N THR A 263 8.48 -5.93 6.29
CA THR A 263 8.12 -6.34 4.94
C THR A 263 9.13 -5.78 3.96
N PHE A 264 9.69 -6.63 3.10
CA PHE A 264 10.60 -6.18 2.05
C PHE A 264 10.71 -7.13 0.86
N ASP A 265 11.29 -6.61 -0.23
CA ASP A 265 11.56 -7.36 -1.45
C ASP A 265 12.89 -8.11 -1.44
N LEU A 266 12.84 -9.34 -1.94
CA LEU A 266 14.00 -10.15 -2.30
C LEU A 266 14.02 -10.39 -3.81
N ASP A 267 15.20 -10.49 -4.42
CA ASP A 267 15.34 -10.87 -5.84
C ASP A 267 15.01 -12.35 -6.12
N GLY A 268 14.92 -13.16 -5.08
CA GLY A 268 14.66 -14.59 -5.18
C GLY A 268 14.47 -15.25 -3.83
N TRP A 269 14.40 -16.58 -3.83
CA TRP A 269 14.37 -17.35 -2.59
C TRP A 269 15.73 -17.26 -1.89
N PRO A 270 15.78 -16.93 -0.59
CA PRO A 270 17.02 -16.86 0.15
C PRO A 270 17.64 -18.25 0.27
N THR A 271 18.95 -18.34 0.06
CA THR A 271 19.73 -19.56 0.27
C THR A 271 20.54 -19.48 1.57
N ASP A 272 21.08 -20.62 2.01
CA ASP A 272 21.94 -20.66 3.20
C ASP A 272 23.26 -19.89 2.99
N GLU A 273 23.70 -19.72 1.74
CA GLU A 273 24.95 -19.02 1.38
C GLU A 273 24.81 -17.50 1.40
N ASP A 274 23.58 -16.99 1.18
CA ASP A 274 23.32 -15.55 1.06
C ASP A 274 23.32 -14.83 2.42
N GLY A 275 23.39 -15.53 3.56
CA GLY A 275 23.43 -14.92 4.89
C GLY A 275 22.17 -14.14 5.31
N ILE A 276 21.17 -13.98 4.44
CA ILE A 276 19.91 -13.25 4.68
C ILE A 276 19.19 -13.80 5.91
N CYS A 277 19.04 -15.13 5.99
CA CYS A 277 18.41 -15.78 7.14
C CYS A 277 19.13 -15.45 8.46
N LEU A 278 20.47 -15.40 8.43
CA LEU A 278 21.27 -15.07 9.61
C LEU A 278 21.05 -13.61 10.03
N ALA A 279 21.05 -12.68 9.08
CA ALA A 279 20.80 -11.26 9.32
C ALA A 279 19.39 -11.04 9.91
N LEU A 280 18.35 -11.58 9.27
CA LEU A 280 16.96 -11.46 9.73
C LEU A 280 16.75 -12.09 11.12
N ALA A 281 17.45 -13.18 11.42
CA ALA A 281 17.40 -13.82 12.72
C ALA A 281 18.01 -12.97 13.86
N GLN A 282 18.81 -11.94 13.56
CA GLN A 282 19.41 -11.08 14.59
C GLN A 282 18.44 -10.05 15.15
N PHE A 283 17.38 -9.68 14.41
CA PHE A 283 16.42 -8.68 14.84
C PHE A 283 15.77 -9.10 16.16
N PRO A 284 15.98 -8.38 17.28
CA PRO A 284 15.60 -8.87 18.60
C PRO A 284 14.08 -8.85 18.82
N ALA A 285 13.38 -7.90 18.22
CA ALA A 285 11.94 -7.69 18.39
C ALA A 285 11.07 -8.25 17.25
N LEU A 286 11.67 -8.69 16.14
CA LEU A 286 10.95 -9.14 14.95
C LEU A 286 10.08 -10.36 15.25
N ARG A 287 8.79 -10.22 14.93
CA ARG A 287 7.71 -11.20 15.15
C ARG A 287 7.01 -11.57 13.86
N THR A 288 6.81 -10.60 12.98
CA THR A 288 6.16 -10.79 11.68
C THR A 288 7.15 -10.42 10.59
N LEU A 289 7.39 -11.34 9.66
CA LEU A 289 8.24 -11.12 8.52
C LEU A 289 7.46 -11.38 7.24
N THR A 290 7.42 -10.41 6.33
CA THR A 290 6.85 -10.58 4.99
C THR A 290 7.95 -10.45 3.95
N LEU A 291 8.10 -11.46 3.09
CA LEU A 291 9.07 -11.47 2.01
C LEU A 291 8.35 -11.47 0.67
N ASN A 292 8.62 -10.46 -0.14
CA ASN A 292 8.10 -10.33 -1.49
C ASN A 292 9.14 -10.86 -2.49
N ILE A 293 8.82 -11.95 -3.17
CA ILE A 293 9.68 -12.65 -4.15
C ILE A 293 9.04 -12.45 -5.52
N PRO A 294 9.79 -12.05 -6.56
CA PRO A 294 9.19 -11.77 -7.86
C PRO A 294 8.79 -13.08 -8.52
N LEU A 295 7.86 -13.03 -9.46
CA LEU A 295 7.61 -14.20 -10.32
C LEU A 295 8.75 -14.44 -11.32
N ALA A 296 9.60 -13.43 -11.52
CA ALA A 296 10.70 -13.44 -12.47
C ALA A 296 10.21 -13.74 -13.90
N PHE A 297 9.41 -12.81 -14.44
CA PHE A 297 9.03 -12.77 -15.85
C PHE A 297 10.27 -12.59 -16.74
N THR A 298 11.12 -13.60 -16.88
CA THR A 298 12.21 -13.55 -17.86
C THR A 298 11.67 -13.86 -19.24
N ASP A 299 12.28 -13.26 -20.28
CA ASP A 299 11.95 -13.48 -21.70
C ASP A 299 11.89 -14.96 -22.14
N HIS A 300 12.38 -15.89 -21.31
CA HIS A 300 12.50 -17.32 -21.63
C HIS A 300 11.42 -18.21 -20.99
N HIS A 301 10.59 -17.71 -20.07
CA HIS A 301 9.53 -18.53 -19.44
C HIS A 301 8.23 -18.64 -20.23
N VAL A 302 8.13 -17.94 -21.36
CA VAL A 302 6.95 -17.99 -22.25
C VAL A 302 6.65 -19.40 -22.81
N TYR A 303 7.57 -20.38 -22.68
CA TYR A 303 7.40 -21.71 -23.31
C TYR A 303 7.55 -22.97 -22.44
N VAL A 304 7.92 -22.88 -21.16
CA VAL A 304 7.94 -24.05 -20.27
C VAL A 304 7.02 -23.80 -19.10
N ARG A 305 5.72 -24.03 -19.31
CA ARG A 305 4.72 -24.07 -18.24
C ARG A 305 5.10 -25.19 -17.26
N GLU A 306 5.71 -24.82 -16.15
CA GLU A 306 5.82 -25.72 -15.01
C GLU A 306 4.40 -26.08 -14.56
N ASP A 307 4.19 -27.35 -14.25
CA ASP A 307 2.92 -27.78 -13.70
C ASP A 307 2.65 -27.05 -12.37
N LEU A 308 1.45 -26.47 -12.23
CA LEU A 308 1.12 -25.60 -11.09
C LEU A 308 1.20 -26.33 -9.75
N GLU A 309 0.89 -27.63 -9.72
CA GLU A 309 1.00 -28.46 -8.52
C GLU A 309 2.48 -28.64 -8.14
N LYS A 310 3.34 -28.92 -9.12
CA LYS A 310 4.80 -29.01 -8.90
C LYS A 310 5.39 -27.69 -8.41
N TYR A 311 5.03 -26.58 -9.05
CA TYR A 311 5.44 -25.24 -8.65
C TYR A 311 5.04 -24.94 -7.19
N THR A 312 3.76 -25.17 -6.87
CA THR A 312 3.23 -24.93 -5.51
C THR A 312 3.93 -25.82 -4.49
N LYS A 313 4.11 -27.11 -4.79
CA LYS A 313 4.79 -28.06 -3.90
C LYS A 313 6.24 -27.67 -3.62
N ARG A 314 6.99 -27.23 -4.65
CA ARG A 314 8.36 -26.73 -4.51
C ARG A 314 8.40 -25.52 -3.58
N ASN A 315 7.54 -24.52 -3.82
CA ASN A 315 7.52 -23.30 -3.00
C ASN A 315 7.07 -23.58 -1.56
N CYS A 316 6.15 -24.51 -1.33
CA CYS A 316 5.81 -24.98 0.03
C CYS A 316 7.02 -25.58 0.76
N GLN A 317 7.88 -26.33 0.06
CA GLN A 317 9.10 -26.89 0.65
C GLN A 317 10.11 -25.78 0.98
N LEU A 318 10.34 -24.85 0.05
CA LEU A 318 11.23 -23.71 0.27
C LEU A 318 10.76 -22.83 1.44
N ALA A 319 9.47 -22.53 1.52
CA ALA A 319 8.88 -21.76 2.61
C ALA A 319 9.07 -22.42 3.98
N ARG A 320 8.88 -23.75 4.06
CA ARG A 320 9.13 -24.51 5.29
C ARG A 320 10.61 -24.51 5.67
N THR A 321 11.50 -24.74 4.70
CA THR A 321 12.95 -24.69 4.94
C THR A 321 13.34 -23.34 5.51
N LEU A 322 12.87 -22.24 4.90
CA LEU A 322 13.14 -20.89 5.37
C LEU A 322 12.63 -20.66 6.80
N TRP A 323 11.38 -21.06 7.10
CA TRP A 323 10.82 -20.98 8.45
C TRP A 323 11.69 -21.70 9.48
N TYR A 324 12.08 -22.94 9.21
CA TYR A 324 12.90 -23.72 10.14
C TYR A 324 14.30 -23.13 10.31
N SER A 325 14.91 -22.62 9.22
CA SER A 325 16.21 -21.92 9.29
C SER A 325 16.11 -20.66 10.15
N LEU A 326 15.09 -19.82 9.95
CA LEU A 326 14.85 -18.64 10.76
C LEU A 326 14.58 -19.01 12.22
N LYS A 327 13.68 -19.96 12.50
CA LYS A 327 13.35 -20.43 13.85
C LYS A 327 14.60 -20.92 14.60
N LYS A 328 15.47 -21.68 13.92
CA LYS A 328 16.71 -22.21 14.49
C LYS A 328 17.73 -21.12 14.81
N LEU A 329 17.84 -20.10 13.96
CA LEU A 329 18.83 -19.03 14.10
C LEU A 329 18.36 -17.86 14.97
N LYS A 330 17.03 -17.73 15.18
CA LYS A 330 16.39 -16.57 15.80
C LYS A 330 17.00 -16.23 17.16
N LYS A 331 17.36 -14.96 17.34
CA LYS A 331 17.70 -14.37 18.63
C LYS A 331 16.57 -13.45 19.10
N GLY A 332 16.44 -13.30 20.42
CA GLY A 332 15.40 -12.47 21.01
C GLY A 332 14.03 -13.14 20.97
N ARG A 333 13.00 -12.39 20.56
CA ARG A 333 11.63 -12.91 20.51
C ARG A 333 11.47 -13.95 19.39
N PRO A 334 10.67 -15.00 19.59
CA PRO A 334 10.37 -15.97 18.53
C PRO A 334 9.58 -15.30 17.40
N LEU A 335 9.80 -15.78 16.17
CA LEU A 335 8.98 -15.37 15.03
C LEU A 335 7.57 -15.97 15.18
N GLU A 336 6.55 -15.14 15.11
CA GLU A 336 5.14 -15.49 15.28
C GLU A 336 4.49 -15.77 13.91
N GLU A 337 4.94 -15.08 12.85
CA GLU A 337 4.43 -15.27 11.49
C GLU A 337 5.51 -15.00 10.43
N LEU A 338 5.54 -15.85 9.40
CA LEU A 338 6.27 -15.61 8.15
C LEU A 338 5.28 -15.64 7.00
N VAL A 339 5.21 -14.54 6.26
CA VAL A 339 4.44 -14.40 5.04
C VAL A 339 5.42 -14.37 3.87
N ILE A 340 5.23 -15.23 2.88
CA ILE A 340 6.00 -15.20 1.64
C ILE A 340 5.02 -14.95 0.49
N CYS A 341 5.21 -13.84 -0.17
CA CYS A 341 4.43 -13.40 -1.31
C CYS A 341 5.25 -13.65 -2.57
N VAL A 342 4.82 -14.59 -3.41
CA VAL A 342 5.48 -14.83 -4.70
C VAL A 342 4.65 -14.18 -5.80
N GLY A 343 5.26 -13.25 -6.52
CA GLY A 343 4.61 -12.32 -7.45
C GLY A 343 3.92 -11.16 -6.76
N GLU A 344 3.55 -10.16 -7.56
CA GLU A 344 2.83 -8.99 -7.10
C GLU A 344 1.43 -9.37 -6.55
N GLN A 345 1.26 -9.29 -5.23
CA GLN A 345 0.00 -9.67 -4.58
C GLN A 345 -1.03 -8.57 -4.69
N ASP A 346 -0.59 -7.31 -4.68
CA ASP A 346 -1.47 -6.16 -4.60
C ASP A 346 -1.86 -5.64 -5.98
N ARG A 347 -1.28 -6.18 -7.07
CA ARG A 347 -1.72 -5.88 -8.42
C ARG A 347 -3.17 -6.29 -8.58
N GLU A 348 -3.97 -5.27 -8.77
CA GLU A 348 -5.36 -5.42 -9.12
C GLU A 348 -5.48 -5.74 -10.60
N ILE A 349 -6.17 -6.83 -10.90
CA ILE A 349 -6.38 -7.30 -12.26
C ILE A 349 -7.65 -6.64 -12.80
N GLY A 350 -7.48 -5.77 -13.79
CA GLY A 350 -8.60 -5.09 -14.44
C GLY A 350 -9.58 -6.08 -15.11
N LYS A 351 -10.87 -5.71 -15.16
CA LYS A 351 -11.92 -6.53 -15.82
C LYS A 351 -11.90 -6.46 -17.36
N GLY A 352 -11.00 -5.66 -17.94
CA GLY A 352 -10.78 -5.58 -19.38
C GLY A 352 -10.11 -6.83 -19.96
N ARG A 353 -9.80 -6.82 -21.26
CA ARG A 353 -8.99 -7.89 -21.86
C ARG A 353 -7.59 -7.85 -21.22
N GLN A 354 -7.34 -8.77 -20.31
CA GLN A 354 -6.07 -8.90 -19.61
C GLN A 354 -4.94 -9.15 -20.61
N ALA A 355 -3.80 -8.51 -20.39
CA ALA A 355 -2.58 -8.89 -21.08
C ALA A 355 -2.18 -10.30 -20.65
N SER A 356 -1.52 -11.08 -21.52
CA SER A 356 -1.22 -12.49 -21.26
C SER A 356 -0.42 -12.71 -19.98
N TRP A 357 0.50 -11.80 -19.66
CA TRP A 357 1.31 -11.82 -18.44
C TRP A 357 0.48 -11.66 -17.16
N VAL A 358 -0.67 -10.97 -17.22
CA VAL A 358 -1.57 -10.79 -16.07
C VAL A 358 -2.23 -12.12 -15.71
N GLY A 359 -2.66 -12.89 -16.73
CA GLY A 359 -3.22 -14.23 -16.50
C GLY A 359 -2.17 -15.22 -15.99
N GLU A 360 -0.91 -15.07 -16.39
CA GLU A 360 0.21 -15.85 -15.84
C GLU A 360 0.51 -15.45 -14.40
N GLU A 361 0.58 -14.15 -14.10
CA GLU A 361 0.71 -13.63 -12.74
C GLU A 361 -0.40 -14.17 -11.84
N GLU A 362 -1.66 -14.09 -12.28
CA GLU A 362 -2.81 -14.63 -11.54
C GLU A 362 -2.68 -16.13 -11.28
N GLN A 363 -2.23 -16.88 -12.28
CA GLN A 363 -2.08 -18.32 -12.20
C GLN A 363 -1.01 -18.73 -11.17
N TYR A 364 0.12 -18.03 -11.12
CA TYR A 364 1.29 -18.43 -10.33
C TYR A 364 1.52 -17.62 -9.05
N ARG A 365 0.92 -16.44 -8.89
CA ARG A 365 1.07 -15.64 -7.67
C ARG A 365 0.53 -16.40 -6.48
N ARG A 366 1.31 -16.49 -5.39
CA ARG A 366 0.91 -17.27 -4.21
C ARG A 366 1.33 -16.55 -2.95
N ARG A 367 0.48 -16.64 -1.93
CA ARG A 367 0.78 -16.20 -0.57
C ARG A 367 0.89 -17.42 0.34
N PHE A 368 2.08 -17.63 0.90
CA PHE A 368 2.39 -18.68 1.85
C PHE A 368 2.47 -18.06 3.25
N VAL A 369 1.58 -18.48 4.15
CA VAL A 369 1.57 -18.01 5.54
C VAL A 369 1.97 -19.15 6.45
N LEU A 370 3.05 -18.95 7.21
CA LEU A 370 3.61 -19.93 8.14
C LEU A 370 3.49 -19.39 9.56
N ARG A 371 2.91 -20.20 10.44
CA ARG A 371 2.75 -19.91 11.87
C ARG A 371 3.11 -21.14 12.71
N PRO A 372 3.54 -20.95 13.97
CA PRO A 372 3.64 -22.05 14.92
C PRO A 372 2.28 -22.74 15.08
N HIS A 373 2.28 -24.04 15.32
CA HIS A 373 1.05 -24.76 15.64
C HIS A 373 0.44 -24.25 16.97
N GLU A 374 -0.88 -24.04 17.01
CA GLU A 374 -1.59 -23.48 18.18
C GLU A 374 -1.66 -24.42 19.39
N ARG A 375 -1.46 -25.72 19.16
CA ARG A 375 -1.41 -26.73 20.22
C ARG A 375 -0.05 -26.75 20.91
N ASP A 376 -0.05 -26.63 22.23
CA ASP A 376 1.13 -26.65 23.09
C ASP A 376 1.98 -27.93 22.97
N ASP A 377 1.40 -29.06 22.54
CA ASP A 377 2.11 -30.32 22.33
C ASP A 377 2.78 -30.46 20.95
N MET A 378 2.59 -29.48 20.06
CA MET A 378 3.11 -29.49 18.69
C MET A 378 3.82 -28.18 18.32
N LEU A 379 4.42 -27.49 19.29
CA LEU A 379 5.13 -26.20 19.10
C LEU A 379 6.28 -26.23 18.07
N ASP A 380 6.73 -27.43 17.67
CA ASP A 380 7.69 -27.62 16.59
C ASP A 380 7.09 -27.80 15.20
N GLU A 381 5.78 -27.98 15.12
CA GLU A 381 5.06 -28.05 13.86
C GLU A 381 4.72 -26.65 13.34
N VAL A 382 4.68 -26.54 12.01
CA VAL A 382 4.34 -25.32 11.29
C VAL A 382 3.05 -25.53 10.51
N VAL A 383 2.11 -24.61 10.69
CA VAL A 383 0.91 -24.55 9.85
C VAL A 383 1.25 -23.69 8.64
N LEU A 384 1.14 -24.27 7.44
CA LEU A 384 1.31 -23.57 6.19
C LEU A 384 -0.05 -23.41 5.51
N HIS A 385 -0.51 -22.16 5.39
CA HIS A 385 -1.65 -21.82 4.56
C HIS A 385 -1.15 -21.32 3.20
N VAL A 386 -1.73 -21.87 2.13
CA VAL A 386 -1.48 -21.45 0.75
C VAL A 386 -2.77 -20.85 0.24
N ASN A 387 -2.80 -19.53 0.13
CA ASN A 387 -3.96 -18.85 -0.43
C ASN A 387 -3.63 -18.47 -1.88
N PRO A 388 -4.37 -18.97 -2.89
CA PRO A 388 -4.68 -18.09 -4.01
C PRO A 388 -5.46 -16.92 -3.41
N ARG A 389 -5.15 -15.67 -3.77
CA ARG A 389 -5.80 -14.49 -3.17
C ARG A 389 -7.32 -14.71 -3.07
N ASP A 390 -7.87 -14.58 -1.86
CA ASP A 390 -9.31 -14.63 -1.61
C ASP A 390 -9.99 -13.49 -2.41
N ASP A 391 -10.97 -13.84 -3.24
CA ASP A 391 -11.78 -12.91 -4.04
C ASP A 391 -12.65 -11.97 -3.19
#